data_AF-A0A3R8U491-F1
#
_entry.id   AF-A0A3R8U491-F1
#
_cell.length_a   1.000
_cell.length_b   1.000
_cell.length_c   1.000
_cell.angle_alpha   90.00
_cell.angle_beta   90.00
_cell.angle_gamma   90.00
#
_symmetry.space_group_name_H-M   'P 1'
#
loop_
_entity.id
_entity.type
_entity.pdbx_description
1 polymer ?
#
loop_
_entity_poly.entity_id
_entity_poly.type
_entity_poly.pdbx_seq_one_letter_code
_entity_poly.pdbx_strand_id
1 'polypeptide(L)'
;MTTIQHILLTCPHQVGPCHQGKAIEIDQALQSGIPFTALGGKRVRCRSGLVRFKLGCDWRLLYIFGERGYVPHSLVSRQCFERELKRRRALKP
;
A
#
# COMPACT_ATOMS: atom_id res chain seq x y z
N MET A 1 -14.29 -8.33 0.72
CA MET A 1 -13.59 -7.05 0.96
C MET A 1 -12.29 -7.36 1.69
N THR A 2 -11.14 -6.91 1.20
CA THR A 2 -9.86 -7.12 1.87
C THR A 2 -9.67 -6.03 2.92
N THR A 3 -9.59 -6.40 4.20
CA THR A 3 -9.34 -5.45 5.30
C THR A 3 -7.84 -5.28 5.54
N ILE A 4 -7.44 -4.16 6.14
CA ILE A 4 -6.04 -3.97 6.52
C ILE A 4 -5.56 -5.06 7.48
N GLN A 5 -6.43 -5.51 8.38
CA GLN A 5 -6.15 -6.61 9.31
C GLN A 5 -5.83 -7.91 8.55
N HIS A 6 -6.62 -8.25 7.53
CA HIS A 6 -6.35 -9.42 6.72
C HIS A 6 -4.98 -9.33 6.01
N ILE A 7 -4.61 -8.15 5.50
CA ILE A 7 -3.30 -7.92 4.86
C ILE A 7 -2.15 -8.09 5.86
N LEU A 8 -2.31 -7.58 7.08
CA LEU A 8 -1.29 -7.70 8.12
C LEU A 8 -1.13 -9.16 8.58
N LEU A 9 -2.23 -9.91 8.69
CA LEU A 9 -2.23 -11.33 9.08
C LEU A 9 -1.68 -12.26 8.00
N THR A 10 -1.93 -11.95 6.73
CA THR A 10 -1.48 -12.76 5.59
C THR A 10 -0.09 -12.37 5.08
N CYS A 11 0.54 -11.34 5.67
CA CYS A 11 1.88 -10.93 5.28
C CYS A 11 2.89 -12.02 5.68
N PRO A 12 3.59 -12.65 4.72
CA PRO A 12 4.43 -13.81 5.02
C PRO A 12 5.71 -13.46 5.78
N HIS A 13 6.02 -12.17 6.00
CA HIS A 13 7.17 -11.78 6.81
C HIS A 13 6.69 -10.96 8.01
N GLN A 14 7.34 -11.14 9.16
CA GLN A 14 6.98 -10.48 10.41
C GLN A 14 7.09 -8.95 10.26
N VAL A 15 5.93 -8.30 10.16
CA VAL A 15 5.82 -6.84 10.14
C VAL A 15 5.88 -6.39 11.60
N GLY A 16 6.90 -5.61 11.96
CA GLY A 16 7.05 -5.11 13.33
C GLY A 16 5.81 -4.32 13.80
N PRO A 17 5.47 -4.34 15.10
CA PRO A 17 4.24 -3.72 15.64
C PRO A 17 4.08 -2.24 15.27
N CYS A 18 5.17 -1.48 15.22
CA CYS A 18 5.17 -0.08 14.81
C CYS A 18 4.68 0.15 13.37
N HIS A 19 5.02 -0.77 12.45
CA HIS A 19 4.56 -0.71 11.07
C HIS A 19 3.09 -1.15 10.95
N GLN A 20 2.65 -2.10 11.77
CA GLN A 20 1.25 -2.52 11.82
C GLN A 20 0.36 -1.37 12.31
N GLY A 21 0.75 -0.71 13.41
CA GLY A 21 0.05 0.46 13.94
C GLY A 21 -0.10 1.56 12.90
N LYS A 22 1.02 1.92 12.22
CA LYS A 22 0.98 2.91 11.14
C LYS A 22 0.11 2.50 9.95
N ALA A 23 0.05 1.22 9.62
CA ALA A 23 -0.84 0.72 8.57
C ALA A 23 -2.32 0.88 8.94
N ILE A 24 -2.66 0.59 10.19
CA ILE A 24 -4.02 0.77 10.74
C ILE A 24 -4.39 2.25 10.80
N GLU A 25 -3.48 3.13 11.25
CA GLU A 25 -3.70 4.59 11.26
C GLU A 25 -3.99 5.13 9.85
N ILE A 26 -3.22 4.71 8.85
CA ILE A 26 -3.46 5.10 7.45
C ILE A 26 -4.82 4.60 6.98
N ASP A 27 -5.21 3.36 7.32
CA ASP A 27 -6.50 2.82 6.93
C ASP A 27 -7.65 3.63 7.54
N GLN A 28 -7.61 3.89 8.84
CA GLN A 28 -8.61 4.70 9.54
C GLN A 28 -8.73 6.11 8.96
N ALA A 29 -7.59 6.74 8.65
CA ALA A 29 -7.56 8.07 8.05
C ALA A 29 -8.13 8.07 6.62
N LEU A 30 -7.88 7.04 5.82
CA LEU A 30 -8.48 6.90 4.50
C LEU A 30 -10.00 6.69 4.61
N GLN A 31 -10.46 5.88 5.57
CA GLN A 31 -11.89 5.65 5.80
C GLN A 31 -12.60 6.92 6.31
N SER A 32 -11.92 7.79 7.04
CA SER A 32 -12.46 9.10 7.46
C SER A 32 -12.44 10.15 6.34
N GLY A 33 -11.99 9.79 5.13
CA GLY A 33 -11.98 10.67 3.97
C GLY A 33 -10.74 11.55 3.83
N ILE A 34 -9.71 11.35 4.66
CA ILE A 34 -8.46 12.09 4.53
C ILE A 34 -7.78 11.67 3.22
N PRO A 35 -7.42 12.63 2.34
CA PRO A 35 -6.81 12.30 1.07
C PRO A 35 -5.44 11.64 1.28
N PHE A 36 -5.14 10.63 0.46
CA PHE A 36 -3.87 9.89 0.53
C PHE A 36 -2.62 10.79 0.44
N THR A 37 -2.72 11.95 -0.20
CA THR A 37 -1.63 12.92 -0.32
C THR A 37 -1.26 13.55 1.03
N ALA A 38 -2.23 13.79 1.92
CA ALA A 38 -2.00 14.30 3.27
C ALA A 38 -1.36 13.24 4.18
N LEU A 39 -1.62 11.96 3.92
CA LEU A 39 -1.06 10.82 4.64
C LEU A 39 0.32 10.38 4.12
N GLY A 40 0.95 11.18 3.24
CA GLY A 40 2.26 10.88 2.66
C GLY A 40 2.23 9.78 1.59
N GLY A 41 1.05 9.38 1.12
CA GLY A 41 0.85 8.45 0.03
C GLY A 41 1.27 9.03 -1.31
N LYS A 42 1.79 8.19 -2.20
CA LYS A 42 2.15 8.57 -3.57
C LYS A 42 1.54 7.63 -4.58
N ARG A 43 0.98 8.19 -5.66
CA ARG A 43 0.50 7.40 -6.82
C ARG A 43 1.65 6.67 -7.50
N VAL A 44 1.39 5.43 -7.90
CA VAL A 44 2.35 4.60 -8.62
C VAL A 44 2.20 4.84 -10.12
N ARG A 45 3.18 5.49 -10.74
CA ARG A 45 3.09 5.95 -12.14
C ARG A 45 2.78 4.84 -13.16
N CYS A 46 3.20 3.61 -12.92
CA CYS A 46 3.02 2.50 -13.87
C CYS A 46 1.71 1.72 -13.70
N ARG A 47 0.87 2.07 -12.72
CA ARG A 47 -0.43 1.43 -12.51
C ARG A 47 -1.44 2.49 -12.06
N SER A 48 -2.37 2.84 -12.95
CA SER A 48 -3.45 3.77 -12.65
C SER A 48 -4.25 3.28 -11.44
N GLY A 49 -4.67 4.22 -10.60
CA GLY A 49 -5.42 3.93 -9.36
C GLY A 49 -4.60 3.32 -8.21
N LEU A 50 -3.34 2.93 -8.40
CA LEU A 50 -2.52 2.38 -7.31
C LEU A 50 -1.81 3.49 -6.54
N VAL A 51 -1.97 3.49 -5.22
CA VAL A 51 -1.30 4.38 -4.27
C VAL A 51 -0.40 3.55 -3.35
N ARG A 52 0.75 4.13 -3.00
CA ARG A 52 1.76 3.51 -2.13
C ARG A 52 2.08 4.41 -0.95
N PHE A 53 2.08 3.83 0.24
CA PHE A 53 2.57 4.42 1.48
C PHE A 53 3.89 3.76 1.89
N LYS A 54 4.77 4.54 2.53
CA LYS A 54 6.01 4.03 3.13
C LYS A 54 5.75 3.67 4.59
N LEU A 55 6.03 2.42 4.94
CA LEU A 55 6.08 1.94 6.31
C LEU A 55 7.55 1.64 6.63
N GLY A 56 8.26 2.63 7.17
CA GLY A 56 9.70 2.52 7.41
C GLY A 56 10.54 2.31 6.15
N CYS A 57 11.72 1.71 6.33
CA CYS A 57 12.71 1.50 5.27
C CYS A 57 12.35 0.39 4.30
N ASP A 58 11.64 -0.64 4.77
CA ASP A 58 11.48 -1.91 4.05
C ASP A 58 10.06 -2.23 3.61
N TRP A 59 9.03 -1.60 4.18
CA TRP A 59 7.64 -1.98 3.91
C TRP A 59 6.88 -0.93 3.11
N ARG A 60 6.10 -1.39 2.12
CA ARG A 60 5.28 -0.57 1.20
C ARG A 60 3.85 -1.07 1.28
N LEU A 61 2.98 -0.23 1.80
CA LEU A 61 1.55 -0.51 1.86
C LEU A 61 0.89 0.03 0.59
N LEU A 62 0.13 -0.83 -0.09
CA LEU A 62 -0.51 -0.51 -1.36
C LEU A 62 -2.03 -0.45 -1.19
N TYR A 63 -2.60 0.60 -1.77
CA TYR A 63 -4.04 0.81 -1.89
C TYR A 63 -4.42 0.99 -3.35
N ILE A 64 -5.61 0.53 -3.72
CA ILE A 64 -6.20 0.78 -5.03
C ILE A 64 -7.41 1.69 -4.89
N PHE A 65 -7.58 2.61 -5.85
CA PHE A 65 -8.78 3.41 -5.95
C PHE A 65 -9.89 2.54 -6.55
N GLY A 66 -10.95 2.32 -5.79
CA GLY A 66 -12.19 1.66 -6.21
C GLY A 66 -13.39 2.61 -6.14
N GLU A 67 -14.58 2.07 -6.34
CA GLU A 67 -15.83 2.86 -6.44
C GLU A 67 -16.15 3.67 -5.17
N ARG A 68 -15.77 3.15 -3.99
CA ARG A 68 -16.05 3.77 -2.68
C ARG A 68 -14.81 4.44 -2.07
N GLY A 69 -13.77 4.69 -2.86
CA GLY A 69 -12.51 5.28 -2.40
C GLY A 69 -11.35 4.28 -2.37
N TYR A 70 -10.39 4.50 -1.47
CA TYR A 70 -9.17 3.70 -1.41
C TYR A 70 -9.39 2.39 -0.65
N VAL A 71 -9.14 1.27 -1.30
CA VAL A 71 -9.28 -0.07 -0.73
C VAL A 71 -7.88 -0.66 -0.47
N PRO A 72 -7.65 -1.29 0.69
CA PRO A 72 -6.40 -1.97 0.98
C PRO A 72 -6.13 -3.08 -0.06
N HIS A 73 -4.93 -3.09 -0.64
CA HIS A 73 -4.57 -4.07 -1.68
C HIS A 73 -3.55 -5.09 -1.17
N SER A 74 -2.39 -4.63 -0.70
CA SER A 74 -1.31 -5.54 -0.25
C SER A 74 -0.24 -4.79 0.53
N LEU A 75 0.47 -5.52 1.40
CA LEU A 75 1.69 -5.07 2.05
C LEU A 75 2.88 -5.86 1.48
N VAL A 76 3.87 -5.16 0.94
CA VAL A 76 5.00 -5.78 0.28
C VAL A 76 6.32 -5.19 0.74
N SER A 77 7.38 -5.98 0.66
CA SER A 77 8.73 -5.46 0.86
C SER A 77 9.13 -4.50 -0.26
N ARG A 78 10.07 -3.59 0.04
CA ARG A 78 10.64 -2.64 -0.91
C ARG A 78 11.20 -3.38 -2.13
N GLN A 79 11.95 -4.45 -1.89
CA GLN A 79 12.59 -5.22 -2.95
C GLN A 79 11.55 -5.87 -3.87
N CYS A 80 10.51 -6.48 -3.30
CA CYS A 80 9.43 -7.08 -4.08
C CYS A 80 8.69 -6.00 -4.90
N PHE A 81 8.38 -4.86 -4.28
CA PHE A 81 7.75 -3.74 -4.95
C PHE A 81 8.60 -3.21 -6.12
N GLU A 82 9.90 -2.96 -5.91
CA GLU A 82 10.79 -2.46 -6.96
C GLU A 82 10.97 -3.47 -8.09
N ARG A 83 11.10 -4.77 -7.77
CA ARG A 83 11.15 -5.84 -8.76
C ARG A 83 9.89 -5.87 -9.61
N GLU A 84 8.73 -5.76 -8.99
CA GLU A 84 7.45 -5.73 -9.70
C GLU A 84 7.29 -4.48 -10.58
N LEU A 85 7.74 -3.31 -10.10
CA LEU A 85 7.79 -2.09 -10.93
C LEU A 85 8.70 -2.25 -12.14
N LYS A 86 9.90 -2.83 -11.96
CA LYS A 86 10.85 -3.07 -13.06
C LYS A 86 10.27 -4.05 -14.08
N ARG A 87 9.68 -5.16 -13.62
CA ARG A 87 9.01 -6.16 -14.47
C ARG A 87 7.92 -5.52 -15.34
N ARG A 88 7.08 -4.66 -14.77
CA ARG A 88 5.99 -4.00 -15.51
C ARG A 88 6.44 -2.87 -16.42
N ARG A 89 7.55 -2.19 -16.11
CA ARG A 89 8.13 -1.18 -17.01
C ARG A 89 8.70 -1.80 -18.29
N ALA A 90 9.24 -3.00 -18.21
CA ALA A 90 9.73 -3.75 -19.37
C ALA A 90 8.62 -4.22 -20.33
N LEU A 91 7.34 -4.16 -19.89
CA LEU A 91 6.17 -4.57 -20.67
C LEU A 91 5.48 -3.39 -21.39
N LYS A 92 6.13 -2.21 -21.49
CA LYS A 92 5.65 -1.17 -22.39
C LYS A 92 6.20 -1.44 -23.80
N PRO A 93 5.36 -1.78 -24.80
CA PRO A 93 5.77 -1.77 -26.20
C PRO A 93 6.11 -0.36 -26.68
#